data_AF-A0A956UVJ7-F1
#
_entry.id   AF-A0A956UVJ7-F1
#
_cell.length_a   1.000
_cell.length_b   1.000
_cell.length_c   1.000
_cell.angle_alpha   90.00
_cell.angle_beta   90.00
_cell.angle_gamma   90.00
#
_symmetry.space_group_name_H-M   'P 1'
#
loop_
_entity.id
_entity.type
_entity.pdbx_description
1 polymer ?
#
loop_
_entity_poly.entity_id
_entity_poly.type
_entity_poly.pdbx_seq_one_letter_code
_entity_poly.pdbx_strand_id
1 'polypeptide(L)'
;MADALPPDDQRRLAESFVRFADRECGAYAPAYDRLARIVARVPDLLAIAETVPAGRAVPNTFLGAAHLLFGAEMAAFSESEFIAACLCEEPRLRALCATKLVQTNEVRRSSALLPGVSFIADRFAGPLALIEPGASAGLLLRFDRYRIDYGGADCSGPSDALVSFACEVRGIPPPIAWDPVRLVRRMGIDLQPVRPDDAEAVAWLRALVWPDHPERRALLDRALADLALAPVEVVSGDAMDALVEVVQSLEPGVVPIVFHFAMLAHFTAEARERFVALVEALGGASREGLAWLRSEAVDGGARWLDLDLFLPGGRRDYVRLARIHPHGEWIEWLANA
;
A
#
# COMPACT_ATOMS: atom_id res chain seq x y z
N MET A 1 -5.97 -4.97 35.93
CA MET A 1 -4.92 -5.89 35.46
C MET A 1 -5.52 -6.68 34.33
N ALA A 2 -5.07 -6.46 33.10
CA ALA A 2 -5.38 -7.40 32.02
C ALA A 2 -4.65 -8.71 32.38
N ASP A 3 -5.38 -9.84 32.40
CA ASP A 3 -4.76 -11.14 32.64
C ASP A 3 -3.73 -11.40 31.54
N ALA A 4 -2.51 -11.76 31.96
CA ALA A 4 -1.45 -12.14 31.03
C ALA A 4 -1.92 -13.31 30.16
N LEU A 5 -1.58 -13.27 28.88
CA LEU A 5 -1.89 -14.36 27.96
C LEU A 5 -1.37 -15.71 28.47
N PRO A 6 -2.03 -16.84 28.12
CA PRO A 6 -1.46 -18.16 28.32
C PRO A 6 -0.03 -18.23 27.76
N PRO A 7 0.90 -18.94 28.40
CA PRO A 7 2.32 -18.97 27.98
C PRO A 7 2.54 -19.32 26.50
N ASP A 8 1.67 -20.15 25.92
CA ASP A 8 1.74 -20.54 24.51
C ASP A 8 1.38 -19.40 23.55
N ASP A 9 0.51 -18.48 23.96
CA ASP A 9 0.06 -17.36 23.14
C ASP A 9 1.13 -16.27 23.13
N GLN A 10 1.75 -15.99 24.29
CA GLN A 10 2.87 -15.07 24.40
C GLN A 10 4.09 -15.57 23.61
N ARG A 11 4.34 -16.89 23.60
CA ARG A 11 5.36 -17.50 22.75
C ARG A 11 5.08 -17.31 21.26
N ARG A 12 3.85 -17.54 20.80
CA ARG A 12 3.47 -17.32 19.39
C ARG A 12 3.62 -15.85 18.98
N LEU A 13 3.31 -14.93 19.90
CA LEU A 13 3.48 -13.50 19.69
C LEU A 13 4.97 -13.14 19.56
N ALA A 14 5.83 -13.61 20.46
CA ALA A 14 7.28 -13.42 20.36
C ALA A 14 7.84 -13.96 19.03
N GLU A 15 7.43 -15.17 18.63
CA GLU A 15 7.83 -15.76 17.34
C GLU A 15 7.36 -14.92 16.15
N SER A 16 6.23 -14.19 16.26
CA SER A 16 5.78 -13.29 15.19
C SER A 16 6.71 -12.10 14.97
N PHE A 17 7.27 -11.53 16.05
CA PHE A 17 8.27 -10.46 15.96
C PHE A 17 9.59 -10.97 15.39
N VAL A 18 10.03 -12.17 15.78
CA VAL A 18 11.23 -12.80 15.19
C VAL A 18 11.03 -13.05 13.69
N ARG A 19 9.88 -13.63 13.29
CA ARG A 19 9.56 -13.83 11.87
C ARG A 19 9.52 -12.52 11.09
N PHE A 20 8.98 -11.46 11.68
CA PHE A 20 8.96 -10.13 11.08
C PHE A 20 10.37 -9.58 10.86
N ALA A 21 11.24 -9.68 11.87
CA ALA A 21 12.64 -9.28 11.76
C ALA A 21 13.36 -10.05 10.63
N ASP A 22 13.19 -11.37 10.58
CA ASP A 22 13.85 -12.24 9.61
C ASP A 22 13.34 -12.05 8.17
N ARG A 23 12.03 -11.83 7.98
CA ARG A 23 11.39 -11.85 6.65
C ARG A 23 11.17 -10.47 6.04
N GLU A 24 10.88 -9.47 6.86
CA GLU A 24 10.47 -8.14 6.39
C GLU A 24 11.57 -7.09 6.60
N CYS A 25 12.41 -7.26 7.61
CA CYS A 25 13.44 -6.27 7.97
C CYS A 25 14.81 -6.62 7.39
N GLY A 26 15.48 -7.64 7.93
CA GLY A 26 16.84 -8.02 7.53
C GLY A 26 17.78 -6.83 7.33
N ALA A 27 18.52 -6.83 6.22
CA ALA A 27 19.39 -5.71 5.84
C ALA A 27 18.62 -4.49 5.29
N TYR A 28 17.33 -4.64 4.96
CA TYR A 28 16.50 -3.56 4.44
C TYR A 28 16.13 -2.56 5.53
N ALA A 29 15.91 -3.03 6.77
CA ALA A 29 15.54 -2.19 7.90
C ALA A 29 16.23 -2.61 9.22
N PRO A 30 17.54 -2.33 9.36
CA PRO A 30 18.32 -2.76 10.52
C PRO A 30 17.76 -2.28 11.87
N ALA A 31 17.20 -1.06 11.94
CA ALA A 31 16.62 -0.58 13.18
C ALA A 31 15.39 -1.41 13.59
N TYR A 32 14.46 -1.66 12.66
CA TYR A 32 13.27 -2.46 12.92
C TYR A 32 13.59 -3.94 13.19
N ASP A 33 14.59 -4.54 12.53
CA ASP A 33 15.07 -5.90 12.85
C ASP A 33 15.47 -5.97 14.33
N ARG A 34 16.35 -5.06 14.76
CA ARG A 34 16.87 -5.02 16.13
C ARG A 34 15.76 -4.80 17.15
N LEU A 35 14.90 -3.81 16.93
CA LEU A 35 13.83 -3.45 17.86
C LEU A 35 12.77 -4.56 17.96
N ALA A 36 12.40 -5.19 16.83
CA ALA A 36 11.49 -6.34 16.84
C ALA A 36 12.04 -7.50 17.70
N ARG A 37 13.34 -7.79 17.58
CA ARG A 37 13.99 -8.83 18.40
C ARG A 37 14.04 -8.47 19.89
N ILE A 38 14.13 -7.17 20.24
CA ILE A 38 14.02 -6.72 21.63
C ILE A 38 12.61 -6.99 22.15
N VAL A 39 11.57 -6.56 21.44
CA VAL A 39 10.17 -6.81 21.86
C VAL A 39 9.93 -8.31 22.03
N ALA A 40 10.42 -9.15 21.12
CA ALA A 40 10.27 -10.60 21.20
C ALA A 40 10.83 -11.25 22.49
N ARG A 41 11.76 -10.60 23.18
CA ARG A 41 12.40 -11.12 24.41
C ARG A 41 11.87 -10.52 25.71
N VAL A 42 11.13 -9.41 25.64
CA VAL A 42 10.73 -8.64 26.83
C VAL A 42 9.23 -8.84 27.10
N PRO A 43 8.85 -9.61 28.15
CA PRO A 43 7.46 -9.94 28.45
C PRO A 43 6.52 -8.74 28.56
N ASP A 44 6.99 -7.65 29.18
CA ASP A 44 6.17 -6.44 29.36
C ASP A 44 5.88 -5.74 28.03
N LEU A 45 6.82 -5.75 27.07
CA LEU A 45 6.58 -5.20 25.74
C LEU A 45 5.63 -6.09 24.92
N LEU A 46 5.74 -7.42 25.07
CA LEU A 46 4.77 -8.34 24.50
C LEU A 46 3.37 -8.08 25.04
N ALA A 47 3.23 -7.88 26.36
CA ALA A 47 1.94 -7.55 26.98
C ALA A 47 1.32 -6.26 26.43
N ILE A 48 2.12 -5.27 26.02
CA ILE A 48 1.62 -4.09 25.30
C ILE A 48 1.17 -4.47 23.90
N ALA A 49 1.98 -5.22 23.15
CA ALA A 49 1.66 -5.65 21.79
C ALA A 49 0.40 -6.53 21.69
N GLU A 50 0.03 -7.23 22.76
CA GLU A 50 -1.22 -8.01 22.87
C GLU A 50 -2.49 -7.16 22.69
N THR A 51 -2.39 -5.83 22.89
CA THR A 51 -3.52 -4.93 22.67
C THR A 51 -3.87 -4.75 21.20
N VAL A 52 -3.00 -5.17 20.27
CA VAL A 52 -3.30 -5.17 18.85
C VAL A 52 -4.38 -6.22 18.56
N PRO A 53 -5.53 -5.82 17.96
CA PRO A 53 -6.60 -6.76 17.63
C PRO A 53 -6.14 -7.91 16.73
N ALA A 54 -6.74 -9.09 16.93
CA ALA A 54 -6.46 -10.28 16.14
C ALA A 54 -6.63 -10.02 14.63
N GLY A 55 -5.79 -10.67 13.81
CA GLY A 55 -5.80 -10.51 12.36
C GLY A 55 -5.03 -9.28 11.84
N ARG A 56 -4.50 -8.43 12.72
CA ARG A 56 -3.64 -7.29 12.32
C ARG A 56 -2.16 -7.65 12.33
N ALA A 57 -1.36 -6.85 11.62
CA ALA A 57 0.09 -6.98 11.59
C ALA A 57 0.70 -6.46 12.91
N VAL A 58 0.72 -7.31 13.94
CA VAL A 58 1.13 -6.93 15.32
C VAL A 58 2.52 -6.27 15.37
N PRO A 59 3.59 -6.83 14.76
CA PRO A 59 4.90 -6.19 14.82
C PRO A 59 4.94 -4.80 14.19
N ASN A 60 4.37 -4.64 13.00
CA ASN A 60 4.29 -3.35 12.32
C ASN A 60 3.45 -2.31 13.08
N THR A 61 2.36 -2.75 13.72
CA THR A 61 1.48 -1.85 14.48
C THR A 61 2.21 -1.34 15.73
N PHE A 62 2.84 -2.24 16.49
CA PHE A 62 3.60 -1.87 17.70
C PHE A 62 4.77 -0.96 17.36
N LEU A 63 5.59 -1.32 16.37
CA LEU A 63 6.76 -0.52 15.99
C LEU A 63 6.36 0.81 15.36
N GLY A 64 5.28 0.86 14.58
CA GLY A 64 4.70 2.11 14.10
C GLY A 64 4.20 3.01 15.24
N ALA A 65 3.58 2.43 16.28
CA ALA A 65 3.16 3.18 17.46
C ALA A 65 4.36 3.75 18.23
N ALA A 66 5.41 2.96 18.42
CA ALA A 66 6.66 3.43 19.00
C ALA A 66 7.30 4.54 18.13
N HIS A 67 7.31 4.38 16.80
CA HIS A 67 7.84 5.40 15.89
C HIS A 67 7.04 6.70 15.93
N LEU A 68 5.71 6.63 16.09
CA LEU A 68 4.90 7.82 16.28
C LEU A 68 5.26 8.59 17.55
N LEU A 69 5.56 7.88 18.65
CA LEU A 69 5.85 8.48 19.95
C LEU A 69 7.29 8.99 20.06
N PHE A 70 8.25 8.26 19.50
CA PHE A 70 9.68 8.48 19.71
C PHE A 70 10.38 9.09 18.48
N GLY A 71 9.70 9.15 17.33
CA GLY A 71 10.30 9.58 16.08
C GLY A 71 11.41 8.63 15.59
N ALA A 72 12.10 9.03 14.52
CA ALA A 72 13.14 8.21 13.91
C ALA A 72 14.36 7.99 14.83
N GLU A 73 14.49 8.80 15.89
CA GLU A 73 15.54 8.70 16.91
C GLU A 73 15.55 7.35 17.63
N MET A 74 14.40 6.66 17.71
CA MET A 74 14.33 5.31 18.28
C MET A 74 15.25 4.30 17.58
N ALA A 75 15.62 4.56 16.32
CA ALA A 75 16.59 3.75 15.60
C ALA A 75 17.96 3.69 16.30
N ALA A 76 18.32 4.75 17.04
CA ALA A 76 19.58 4.86 17.77
C ALA A 76 19.49 4.43 19.24
N PHE A 77 18.30 4.22 19.80
CA PHE A 77 18.14 3.84 21.22
C PHE A 77 18.89 2.56 21.52
N SER A 78 19.60 2.49 22.64
CA SER A 78 20.04 1.23 23.24
C SER A 78 18.85 0.35 23.63
N GLU A 79 19.09 -0.94 23.89
CA GLU A 79 18.03 -1.85 24.33
C GLU A 79 17.33 -1.34 25.60
N SER A 80 18.10 -0.90 26.60
CA SER A 80 17.56 -0.35 27.85
C SER A 80 16.77 0.94 27.65
N GLU A 81 17.21 1.84 26.77
CA GLU A 81 16.49 3.09 26.49
C GLU A 81 15.16 2.80 25.79
N PHE A 82 15.15 1.89 24.82
CA PHE A 82 13.92 1.52 24.12
C PHE A 82 12.90 0.86 25.05
N ILE A 83 13.35 -0.09 25.88
CA ILE A 83 12.48 -0.73 26.88
C ILE A 83 11.93 0.32 27.85
N ALA A 84 12.79 1.16 28.44
CA ALA A 84 12.38 2.18 29.40
C ALA A 84 11.39 3.18 28.78
N ALA A 85 11.64 3.65 27.55
CA ALA A 85 10.75 4.57 26.84
C ALA A 85 9.39 3.93 26.56
N CYS A 86 9.35 2.67 26.11
CA CYS A 86 8.10 1.96 25.87
C CYS A 86 7.28 1.76 27.14
N LEU A 87 7.92 1.38 28.25
CA LEU A 87 7.23 1.20 29.53
C LEU A 87 6.75 2.54 30.12
N CYS A 88 7.53 3.61 29.95
CA CYS A 88 7.11 4.96 30.35
C CYS A 88 5.87 5.44 29.58
N GLU A 89 5.77 5.09 28.30
CA GLU A 89 4.67 5.44 27.41
C GLU A 89 3.62 4.31 27.24
N GLU A 90 3.62 3.31 28.13
CA GLU A 90 2.77 2.12 28.02
C GLU A 90 1.29 2.46 27.76
N PRO A 91 0.64 3.39 28.49
CA PRO A 91 -0.77 3.71 28.25
C PRO A 91 -1.02 4.22 26.83
N ARG A 92 -0.10 5.04 26.28
CA ARG A 92 -0.22 5.61 24.93
C ARG A 92 0.08 4.56 23.86
N LEU A 93 1.09 3.71 24.07
CA LEU A 93 1.37 2.59 23.16
C LEU A 93 0.19 1.61 23.07
N ARG A 94 -0.42 1.25 24.21
CA ARG A 94 -1.61 0.38 24.25
C ARG A 94 -2.78 0.99 23.49
N ALA A 95 -3.05 2.29 23.70
CA ALA A 95 -4.11 2.99 22.99
C ALA A 95 -3.88 2.96 21.48
N LEU A 96 -2.68 3.29 21.02
CA LEU A 96 -2.32 3.25 19.60
C LEU A 96 -2.43 1.84 19.01
N CYS A 97 -1.90 0.83 19.70
CA CYS A 97 -1.95 -0.57 19.28
C CYS A 97 -3.40 -1.08 19.14
N ALA A 98 -4.30 -0.67 20.03
CA ALA A 98 -5.70 -1.05 19.97
C ALA A 98 -6.43 -0.45 18.75
N THR A 99 -6.14 0.81 18.42
CA THR A 99 -6.97 1.57 17.47
C THR A 99 -6.40 1.69 16.06
N LYS A 100 -5.08 1.77 15.90
CA LYS A 100 -4.46 2.10 14.61
C LYS A 100 -4.40 0.88 13.68
N LEU A 101 -4.54 1.14 12.39
CA LEU A 101 -4.37 0.17 11.31
C LEU A 101 -3.08 0.46 10.55
N VAL A 102 -2.34 -0.59 10.20
CA VAL A 102 -1.20 -0.46 9.29
C VAL A 102 -1.72 -0.14 7.89
N GLN A 103 -1.33 1.01 7.37
CA GLN A 103 -1.67 1.49 6.04
C GLN A 103 -0.38 1.82 5.28
N THR A 104 -0.13 1.12 4.18
CA THR A 104 1.04 1.39 3.32
C THR A 104 0.62 2.22 2.13
N ASN A 105 1.06 3.48 2.05
CA ASN A 105 0.78 4.36 0.91
C ASN A 105 2.06 4.68 0.12
N GLU A 106 2.63 3.64 -0.48
CA GLU A 106 3.94 3.71 -1.16
C GLU A 106 3.83 4.40 -2.54
N VAL A 107 4.18 5.69 -2.57
CA VAL A 107 4.14 6.56 -3.76
C VAL A 107 4.88 5.97 -4.95
N ARG A 108 6.02 5.29 -4.73
CA ARG A 108 6.82 4.75 -5.83
C ARG A 108 6.11 3.66 -6.63
N ARG A 109 5.07 3.02 -6.09
CA ARG A 109 4.27 2.03 -6.85
C ARG A 109 3.54 2.64 -8.05
N SER A 110 3.43 3.98 -8.11
CA SER A 110 3.04 4.69 -9.33
C SER A 110 3.94 4.34 -10.53
N SER A 111 5.19 3.89 -10.32
CA SER A 111 6.07 3.45 -11.40
C SER A 111 5.59 2.19 -12.12
N ALA A 112 4.76 1.38 -11.46
CA ALA A 112 4.10 0.22 -12.05
C ALA A 112 2.67 0.53 -12.50
N LEU A 113 1.96 1.40 -11.77
CA LEU A 113 0.60 1.82 -12.12
C LEU A 113 0.56 2.57 -13.44
N LEU A 114 1.49 3.50 -13.68
CA LEU A 114 1.50 4.31 -14.91
C LEU A 114 1.58 3.43 -16.16
N PRO A 115 2.55 2.50 -16.28
CA PRO A 115 2.58 1.59 -17.42
C PRO A 115 1.39 0.65 -17.52
N GLY A 116 0.87 0.18 -16.39
CA GLY A 116 -0.34 -0.62 -16.37
C GLY A 116 -1.53 0.12 -16.97
N VAL A 117 -1.74 1.38 -16.56
CA VAL A 117 -2.81 2.24 -17.11
C VAL A 117 -2.56 2.57 -18.58
N SER A 118 -1.32 2.87 -18.97
CA SER A 118 -0.96 3.09 -20.38
C SER A 118 -1.32 1.88 -21.25
N PHE A 119 -0.97 0.67 -20.79
CA PHE A 119 -1.29 -0.56 -21.50
C PHE A 119 -2.81 -0.83 -21.56
N ILE A 120 -3.56 -0.48 -20.51
CA ILE A 120 -5.01 -0.62 -20.47
C ILE A 120 -5.70 0.38 -21.39
N ALA A 121 -5.21 1.62 -21.46
CA ALA A 121 -5.86 2.71 -22.19
C ALA A 121 -6.09 2.32 -23.66
N ASP A 122 -5.13 1.68 -24.32
CA ASP A 122 -5.25 1.29 -25.73
C ASP A 122 -6.27 0.17 -26.00
N ARG A 123 -6.79 -0.48 -24.96
CA ARG A 123 -7.72 -1.63 -25.06
C ARG A 123 -9.19 -1.25 -24.92
N PHE A 124 -9.46 -0.04 -24.45
CA PHE A 124 -10.80 0.48 -24.29
C PHE A 124 -10.93 1.77 -25.09
N ALA A 125 -12.10 2.01 -25.69
CA ALA A 125 -12.37 3.27 -26.38
C ALA A 125 -12.95 4.35 -25.44
N GLY A 126 -13.66 3.94 -24.39
CA GLY A 126 -14.37 4.83 -23.48
C GLY A 126 -13.45 5.60 -22.50
N PRO A 127 -14.00 6.61 -21.81
CA PRO A 127 -13.35 7.23 -20.67
C PRO A 127 -13.07 6.20 -19.56
N LEU A 128 -12.07 6.47 -18.74
CA LEU A 128 -11.54 5.59 -17.69
C LEU A 128 -11.85 6.16 -16.31
N ALA A 129 -12.18 5.28 -15.36
CA ALA A 129 -12.29 5.61 -13.94
C ALA A 129 -11.34 4.75 -13.13
N LEU A 130 -10.47 5.36 -12.31
CA LEU A 130 -9.58 4.64 -11.40
C LEU A 130 -10.26 4.39 -10.06
N ILE A 131 -10.19 3.15 -9.60
CA ILE A 131 -10.75 2.73 -8.32
C ILE A 131 -9.67 1.96 -7.54
N GLU A 132 -9.29 2.47 -6.37
CA GLU A 132 -8.28 1.87 -5.50
C GLU A 132 -8.88 1.36 -4.19
N PRO A 133 -9.15 0.05 -4.05
CA PRO A 133 -9.43 -0.56 -2.75
C PRO A 133 -8.16 -0.62 -1.88
N GLY A 134 -8.25 -0.13 -0.64
CA GLY A 134 -7.11 0.02 0.27
C GLY A 134 -6.27 1.27 0.00
N ALA A 135 -6.90 2.38 -0.41
CA ALA A 135 -6.21 3.57 -0.91
C ALA A 135 -5.41 4.35 0.15
N SER A 136 -5.69 4.16 1.44
CA SER A 136 -5.18 4.98 2.54
C SER A 136 -5.47 6.49 2.32
N ALA A 137 -4.48 7.29 1.93
CA ALA A 137 -4.67 8.70 1.58
C ALA A 137 -5.02 8.93 0.09
N GLY A 138 -4.96 7.88 -0.74
CA GLY A 138 -5.21 7.97 -2.18
C GLY A 138 -4.02 8.50 -2.99
N LEU A 139 -2.78 8.35 -2.49
CA LEU A 139 -1.59 8.86 -3.20
C LEU A 139 -1.38 8.21 -4.57
N LEU A 140 -1.75 6.94 -4.78
CA LEU A 140 -1.60 6.31 -6.10
C LEU A 140 -2.64 6.79 -7.12
N LEU A 141 -3.78 7.32 -6.68
CA LEU A 141 -4.77 7.95 -7.56
C LEU A 141 -4.26 9.25 -8.22
N ARG A 142 -3.10 9.77 -7.76
CA ARG A 142 -2.42 10.94 -8.33
C ARG A 142 -1.19 10.58 -9.18
N PHE A 143 -1.02 9.31 -9.53
CA PHE A 143 0.16 8.80 -10.27
C PHE A 143 0.54 9.62 -11.51
N ASP A 144 -0.44 10.19 -12.21
CA ASP A 144 -0.28 10.98 -13.44
C ASP A 144 0.28 12.40 -13.20
N ARG A 145 0.26 12.84 -11.94
CA ARG A 145 0.84 14.11 -11.49
C ARG A 145 2.29 13.98 -11.05
N TYR A 146 2.78 12.75 -10.93
CA TYR A 146 4.14 12.47 -10.50
C TYR A 146 5.08 12.41 -11.70
N ARG A 147 6.28 12.97 -11.53
CA ARG A 147 7.34 12.85 -12.52
C ARG A 147 8.18 11.62 -12.23
N ILE A 148 8.03 10.60 -13.07
CA ILE A 148 8.75 9.33 -12.93
C ILE A 148 9.77 9.22 -14.06
N ASP A 149 11.04 9.15 -13.67
CA ASP A 149 12.17 8.91 -14.56
C ASP A 149 12.40 7.40 -14.70
N TYR A 150 12.23 6.87 -15.91
CA TYR A 150 12.44 5.45 -16.22
C TYR A 150 13.83 5.20 -16.84
N GLY A 151 14.71 6.21 -16.84
CA GLY A 151 16.01 6.20 -17.49
C GLY A 151 15.95 6.52 -18.99
N GLY A 152 17.09 6.88 -19.57
CA GLY A 152 17.19 7.30 -20.98
C GLY A 152 16.66 8.71 -21.22
N ALA A 153 15.79 8.91 -22.21
CA ALA A 153 15.14 10.18 -22.52
C ALA A 153 13.68 10.24 -22.03
N ASP A 154 13.22 9.21 -21.30
CA ASP A 154 11.81 8.94 -21.05
C ASP A 154 11.43 9.27 -19.60
N CYS A 155 10.83 10.45 -19.43
CA CYS A 155 10.17 10.85 -18.20
C CYS A 155 8.66 10.95 -18.44
N SER A 156 7.88 10.42 -17.50
CA SER A 156 6.43 10.63 -17.47
C SER A 156 6.06 11.84 -16.60
N GLY A 157 4.81 12.29 -16.73
CA GLY A 157 4.25 13.35 -15.90
C GLY A 157 4.76 14.76 -16.22
N PRO A 158 4.24 15.77 -15.52
CA PRO A 158 4.56 17.16 -15.79
C PRO A 158 5.99 17.53 -15.33
N SER A 159 6.60 18.53 -15.97
CA SER A 159 7.96 18.98 -15.65
C SER A 159 8.06 19.75 -14.32
N ASP A 160 6.94 20.30 -13.85
CA ASP A 160 6.80 21.05 -12.60
C ASP A 160 6.20 20.20 -11.45
N ALA A 161 6.22 18.86 -11.58
CA ALA A 161 5.71 17.96 -10.55
C ALA A 161 6.43 18.15 -9.21
N LEU A 162 5.64 18.29 -8.13
CA LEU A 162 6.16 18.33 -6.76
C LEU A 162 6.80 16.99 -6.34
N VAL A 163 6.29 15.89 -6.89
CA VAL A 163 6.76 14.54 -6.65
C VAL A 163 7.59 14.10 -7.84
N SER A 164 8.86 13.81 -7.58
CA SER A 164 9.78 13.27 -8.58
C SER A 164 10.67 12.18 -7.99
N PHE A 165 10.80 11.08 -8.72
CA PHE A 165 11.68 9.96 -8.39
C PHE A 165 12.03 9.14 -9.65
N ALA A 166 13.06 8.30 -9.52
CA ALA A 166 13.48 7.38 -10.57
C ALA A 166 13.00 5.94 -10.29
N CYS A 167 12.75 5.20 -11.36
CA CYS A 167 12.50 3.76 -11.37
C CYS A 167 13.48 3.10 -12.34
N GLU A 168 14.29 2.17 -11.86
CA GLU A 168 15.19 1.39 -12.71
C GLU A 168 14.38 0.50 -13.66
N VAL A 169 14.57 0.65 -14.96
CA VAL A 169 14.00 -0.27 -15.96
C VAL A 169 14.94 -1.43 -16.19
N ARG A 170 14.40 -2.64 -16.08
CA ARG A 170 15.07 -3.90 -16.39
C ARG A 170 14.43 -4.52 -17.61
N GLY A 171 15.24 -4.92 -18.59
CA GLY A 171 14.72 -5.48 -19.84
C GLY A 171 14.18 -4.38 -20.77
N ILE A 172 12.96 -4.58 -21.28
CA ILE A 172 12.37 -3.66 -22.27
C ILE A 172 11.72 -2.43 -21.58
N PRO A 173 11.74 -1.26 -22.24
CA PRO A 173 11.03 -0.08 -21.73
C PRO A 173 9.52 -0.35 -21.58
N PRO A 174 8.91 0.01 -20.44
CA PRO A 174 7.46 -0.05 -20.29
C PRO A 174 6.76 1.03 -21.14
N PRO A 175 5.51 0.83 -21.55
CA PRO A 175 4.72 1.90 -22.15
C PRO A 175 4.47 2.99 -21.11
N ILE A 176 4.75 4.24 -21.44
CA ILE A 176 4.49 5.38 -20.53
C ILE A 176 3.63 6.48 -21.19
N ALA A 177 3.34 6.33 -22.48
CA ALA A 177 2.47 7.23 -23.21
C ALA A 177 1.00 6.80 -22.99
N TRP A 178 0.17 7.75 -22.57
CA TRP A 178 -1.28 7.61 -22.51
C TRP A 178 -1.92 9.00 -22.52
N ASP A 179 -3.21 9.09 -22.80
CA ASP A 179 -3.96 10.34 -22.78
C ASP A 179 -4.64 10.55 -21.41
N PRO A 180 -4.13 11.44 -20.54
CA PRO A 180 -4.70 11.68 -19.23
C PRO A 180 -6.11 12.29 -19.27
N VAL A 181 -6.51 12.90 -20.39
CA VAL A 181 -7.86 13.47 -20.57
C VAL A 181 -8.93 12.39 -20.50
N ARG A 182 -8.56 11.13 -20.77
CA ARG A 182 -9.48 9.99 -20.66
C ARG A 182 -9.81 9.62 -19.21
N LEU A 183 -9.01 10.03 -18.23
CA LEU A 183 -9.27 9.72 -16.81
C LEU A 183 -10.28 10.72 -16.23
N VAL A 184 -11.55 10.34 -16.25
CA VAL A 184 -12.67 11.21 -15.86
C VAL A 184 -13.02 11.13 -14.37
N ARG A 185 -12.61 10.05 -13.69
CA ARG A 185 -12.90 9.84 -12.26
C ARG A 185 -11.79 9.07 -11.55
N ARG A 186 -11.59 9.38 -10.27
CA ARG A 186 -10.65 8.72 -9.36
C ARG A 186 -11.35 8.50 -8.03
N MET A 187 -11.31 7.29 -7.51
CA MET A 187 -11.96 6.93 -6.25
C MET A 187 -11.08 5.99 -5.44
N GLY A 188 -10.82 6.33 -4.19
CA GLY A 188 -10.24 5.42 -3.22
C GLY A 188 -11.34 4.81 -2.34
N ILE A 189 -11.08 3.61 -1.82
CA ILE A 189 -11.86 2.99 -0.76
C ILE A 189 -10.88 2.61 0.34
N ASP A 190 -11.13 3.00 1.58
CA ASP A 190 -10.31 2.56 2.71
C ASP A 190 -11.16 2.43 3.98
N LEU A 191 -10.77 1.55 4.90
CA LEU A 191 -11.45 1.40 6.18
C LEU A 191 -11.28 2.65 7.06
N GLN A 192 -10.12 3.29 6.99
CA GLN A 192 -9.77 4.51 7.73
C GLN A 192 -9.06 5.50 6.80
N PRO A 193 -9.77 6.17 5.87
CA PRO A 193 -9.16 7.09 4.92
C PRO A 193 -8.29 8.14 5.62
N VAL A 194 -7.06 8.34 5.13
CA VAL A 194 -6.14 9.35 5.69
C VAL A 194 -6.36 10.66 4.96
N ARG A 195 -6.83 11.67 5.68
CA ARG A 195 -7.05 12.99 5.09
C ARG A 195 -5.79 13.87 5.24
N PRO A 196 -5.37 14.61 4.20
CA PRO A 196 -4.19 15.48 4.28
C PRO A 196 -4.30 16.61 5.31
N ASP A 197 -5.52 17.02 5.66
CA ASP A 197 -5.82 18.05 6.65
C ASP A 197 -5.84 17.52 8.11
N ASP A 198 -5.80 16.20 8.30
CA ASP A 198 -5.72 15.55 9.60
C ASP A 198 -4.26 15.31 9.99
N ALA A 199 -3.73 16.18 10.85
CA ALA A 199 -2.35 16.11 11.31
C ALA A 199 -2.02 14.81 12.06
N GLU A 200 -2.98 14.21 12.78
CA GLU A 200 -2.74 12.97 13.53
C GLU A 200 -2.71 11.76 12.59
N ALA A 201 -3.64 11.68 11.63
CA ALA A 201 -3.65 10.63 10.62
C ALA A 201 -2.41 10.70 9.72
N VAL A 202 -1.99 11.91 9.34
CA VAL A 202 -0.74 12.12 8.59
C VAL A 202 0.49 11.73 9.42
N ALA A 203 0.54 12.06 10.72
CA ALA A 203 1.64 11.64 11.58
C ALA A 203 1.71 10.11 11.70
N TRP A 204 0.57 9.44 11.82
CA TRP A 204 0.50 7.98 11.79
C TRP A 204 1.02 7.40 10.46
N LEU A 205 0.55 7.92 9.32
CA LEU A 205 1.00 7.48 8.00
C LEU A 205 2.51 7.64 7.82
N ARG A 206 3.09 8.73 8.34
CA ARG A 206 4.54 8.95 8.37
C ARG A 206 5.29 7.97 9.25
N ALA A 207 4.73 7.57 10.39
CA ALA A 207 5.34 6.61 11.31
C ALA A 207 5.41 5.19 10.70
N LEU A 208 4.56 4.90 9.72
CA LEU A 208 4.58 3.65 8.96
C LEU A 208 5.67 3.60 7.87
N VAL A 209 6.33 4.72 7.58
CA VAL A 209 7.61 4.71 6.85
C VAL A 209 8.72 4.50 7.87
N TRP A 210 9.44 3.38 7.75
CA TRP A 210 10.39 2.96 8.77
C TRP A 210 11.58 3.92 8.89
N PRO A 211 12.21 4.03 10.09
CA PRO A 211 13.30 4.98 10.35
C PRO A 211 14.48 4.88 9.38
N ASP A 212 14.74 3.67 8.87
CA ASP A 212 15.84 3.38 7.93
C ASP A 212 15.60 3.94 6.51
N HIS A 213 14.43 4.53 6.22
CA HIS A 213 14.06 5.01 4.88
C HIS A 213 13.70 6.52 4.83
N PRO A 214 14.65 7.42 5.15
CA PRO A 214 14.40 8.86 5.14
C PRO A 214 14.00 9.38 3.75
N GLU A 215 14.51 8.79 2.67
CA GLU A 215 14.16 9.15 1.29
C GLU A 215 12.72 8.77 0.93
N ARG A 216 12.22 7.63 1.41
CA ARG A 216 10.80 7.24 1.26
C ARG A 216 9.91 8.19 2.06
N ARG A 217 10.35 8.62 3.25
CA ARG A 217 9.61 9.59 4.07
C ARG A 217 9.52 10.96 3.39
N ALA A 218 10.63 11.45 2.85
CA ALA A 218 10.67 12.71 2.11
C ALA A 218 9.81 12.65 0.83
N LEU A 219 9.72 11.49 0.17
CA LEU A 219 8.82 11.30 -0.96
C LEU A 219 7.35 11.31 -0.55
N LEU A 220 7.01 10.61 0.55
CA LEU A 220 5.67 10.64 1.15
C LEU A 220 5.24 12.08 1.48
N ASP A 221 6.13 12.87 2.11
CA ASP A 221 5.84 14.27 2.46
C ASP A 221 5.53 15.13 1.24
N ARG A 222 6.30 14.97 0.15
CA ARG A 222 6.04 15.66 -1.12
C ARG A 222 4.70 15.24 -1.74
N ALA A 223 4.36 13.96 -1.66
CA ALA A 223 3.09 13.45 -2.19
C ALA A 223 1.88 13.89 -1.37
N LEU A 224 2.00 13.96 -0.05
CA LEU A 224 0.98 14.54 0.84
C LEU A 224 0.77 16.03 0.56
N ALA A 225 1.85 16.78 0.31
CA ALA A 225 1.76 18.18 -0.07
C ALA A 225 1.07 18.37 -1.43
N ASP A 226 1.39 17.55 -2.43
CA ASP A 226 0.72 17.54 -3.73
C ASP A 226 -0.77 17.16 -3.61
N LEU A 227 -1.09 16.16 -2.79
CA LEU A 227 -2.46 15.75 -2.50
C LEU A 227 -3.26 16.85 -1.79
N ALA A 228 -2.64 17.63 -0.90
CA ALA A 228 -3.31 18.75 -0.23
C ALA A 228 -3.71 19.87 -1.19
N LEU A 229 -2.99 20.06 -2.30
CA LEU A 229 -3.34 21.05 -3.34
C LEU A 229 -4.56 20.63 -4.17
N ALA A 230 -4.74 19.33 -4.37
CA ALA A 230 -5.86 18.77 -5.11
C ALA A 230 -6.25 17.40 -4.54
N PRO A 231 -7.08 17.37 -3.48
CA PRO A 231 -7.49 16.13 -2.84
C PRO A 231 -8.22 15.19 -3.80
N VAL A 232 -8.05 13.89 -3.60
CA VAL A 232 -8.84 12.86 -4.28
C VAL A 232 -9.93 12.34 -3.36
N GLU A 233 -11.02 11.86 -3.94
CA GLU A 233 -12.10 11.25 -3.18
C GLU A 233 -11.67 9.87 -2.67
N VAL A 234 -11.76 9.66 -1.36
CA VAL A 234 -11.55 8.35 -0.72
C VAL A 234 -12.72 8.10 0.22
N VAL A 235 -13.56 7.12 -0.12
CA VAL A 235 -14.71 6.74 0.69
C VAL A 235 -14.29 5.81 1.83
N SER A 236 -14.90 6.00 3.00
CA SER A 236 -14.72 5.11 4.15
C SER A 236 -15.61 3.89 3.97
N GLY A 237 -15.05 2.68 3.97
CA GLY A 237 -15.84 1.47 3.85
C GLY A 237 -15.02 0.20 3.67
N ASP A 238 -15.68 -0.95 3.86
CA ASP A 238 -15.11 -2.25 3.51
C ASP A 238 -15.07 -2.39 1.98
N ALA A 239 -13.95 -2.88 1.46
CA ALA A 239 -13.73 -3.02 0.03
C ALA A 239 -14.71 -4.00 -0.64
N MET A 240 -15.27 -4.97 0.08
CA MET A 240 -16.25 -5.91 -0.46
C MET A 240 -17.56 -5.23 -0.82
N ASP A 241 -18.00 -4.30 0.03
CA ASP A 241 -19.30 -3.64 -0.12
C ASP A 241 -19.14 -2.38 -1.00
N ALA A 242 -18.19 -1.52 -0.66
CA ALA A 242 -18.03 -0.22 -1.31
C ALA A 242 -17.57 -0.34 -2.78
N LEU A 243 -16.83 -1.40 -3.16
CA LEU A 243 -16.40 -1.57 -4.55
C LEU A 243 -17.59 -1.77 -5.49
N VAL A 244 -18.61 -2.51 -5.05
CA VAL A 244 -19.84 -2.72 -5.83
C VAL A 244 -20.54 -1.40 -6.07
N GLU A 245 -20.75 -0.62 -5.00
CA GLU A 245 -21.42 0.67 -5.07
C GLU A 245 -20.66 1.66 -5.96
N VAL A 246 -19.33 1.74 -5.81
CA VAL A 246 -18.49 2.63 -6.60
C VAL A 246 -18.56 2.27 -8.09
N VAL A 247 -18.41 1.00 -8.45
CA VAL A 247 -18.49 0.56 -9.85
C VAL A 247 -19.88 0.82 -10.44
N GLN A 248 -20.95 0.55 -9.69
CA GLN A 248 -22.33 0.79 -10.14
C GLN A 248 -22.70 2.27 -10.24
N SER A 249 -21.99 3.15 -9.53
CA SER A 249 -22.19 4.60 -9.59
C SER A 249 -21.57 5.27 -10.81
N LEU A 250 -20.79 4.54 -11.63
CA LEU A 250 -20.17 5.10 -12.82
C LEU A 250 -21.20 5.42 -13.90
N GLU A 251 -20.94 6.50 -14.64
CA GLU A 251 -21.76 6.87 -15.79
C GLU A 251 -21.65 5.80 -16.90
N PRO A 252 -22.73 5.55 -17.66
CA PRO A 252 -22.69 4.63 -18.79
C PRO A 252 -21.56 4.97 -19.78
N GLY A 253 -20.83 3.95 -20.25
CA GLY A 253 -19.69 4.12 -21.15
C GLY A 253 -18.34 4.36 -20.47
N VAL A 254 -18.29 4.61 -19.15
CA VAL A 254 -17.04 4.73 -18.39
C VAL A 254 -16.52 3.33 -18.02
N VAL A 255 -15.24 3.06 -18.31
CA VAL A 255 -14.58 1.80 -18.00
C VAL A 255 -13.88 1.87 -16.64
N PRO A 256 -14.27 1.06 -15.64
CA PRO A 256 -13.55 0.96 -14.39
C PRO A 256 -12.19 0.27 -14.56
N ILE A 257 -11.16 0.88 -14.00
CA ILE A 257 -9.86 0.29 -13.71
C ILE A 257 -9.77 0.12 -12.20
N VAL A 258 -10.05 -1.10 -11.74
CA VAL A 258 -9.87 -1.48 -10.34
C VAL A 258 -8.40 -1.86 -10.16
N PHE A 259 -7.71 -1.20 -9.23
CA PHE A 259 -6.31 -1.54 -8.95
C PHE A 259 -5.99 -1.59 -7.47
N HIS A 260 -5.04 -2.44 -7.11
CA HIS A 260 -4.49 -2.49 -5.75
C HIS A 260 -3.06 -3.04 -5.72
N PHE A 261 -2.28 -2.60 -4.74
CA PHE A 261 -0.93 -3.08 -4.50
C PHE A 261 -0.79 -3.58 -3.06
N ALA A 262 -0.46 -4.87 -2.91
CA ALA A 262 -0.24 -5.53 -1.63
C ALA A 262 -1.45 -5.52 -0.66
N MET A 263 -2.65 -5.21 -1.15
CA MET A 263 -3.84 -5.07 -0.32
C MET A 263 -4.31 -6.43 0.20
N LEU A 264 -4.24 -7.47 -0.62
CA LEU A 264 -4.69 -8.82 -0.25
C LEU A 264 -3.79 -9.47 0.81
N ALA A 265 -2.61 -8.92 1.08
CA ALA A 265 -1.75 -9.36 2.18
C ALA A 265 -2.37 -9.09 3.57
N HIS A 266 -3.36 -8.20 3.64
CA HIS A 266 -4.11 -7.90 4.86
C HIS A 266 -5.37 -8.75 5.03
N PHE A 267 -5.67 -9.62 4.06
CA PHE A 267 -6.90 -10.41 4.04
C PHE A 267 -6.63 -11.82 4.60
N THR A 268 -7.63 -12.41 5.23
CA THR A 268 -7.62 -13.87 5.46
C THR A 268 -7.72 -14.60 4.11
N ALA A 269 -7.41 -15.90 4.09
CA ALA A 269 -7.54 -16.69 2.87
C ALA A 269 -8.98 -16.62 2.30
N GLU A 270 -9.98 -16.75 3.16
CA GLU A 270 -11.40 -16.71 2.80
C GLU A 270 -11.83 -15.31 2.33
N ALA A 271 -11.32 -14.25 2.96
CA ALA A 271 -11.56 -12.89 2.49
C ALA A 271 -10.92 -12.67 1.12
N ARG A 272 -9.71 -13.17 0.88
CA ARG A 272 -9.04 -13.05 -0.41
C ARG A 272 -9.83 -13.73 -1.53
N GLU A 273 -10.31 -14.95 -1.31
CA GLU A 273 -11.13 -15.69 -2.28
C GLU A 273 -12.44 -14.94 -2.61
N ARG A 274 -13.12 -14.41 -1.58
CA ARG A 274 -14.33 -13.60 -1.78
C ARG A 274 -14.07 -12.34 -2.60
N PHE A 275 -12.96 -11.64 -2.36
CA PHE A 275 -12.61 -10.44 -3.10
C PHE A 275 -12.33 -10.74 -4.58
N VAL A 276 -11.60 -11.82 -4.85
CA VAL A 276 -11.33 -12.27 -6.22
C VAL A 276 -12.64 -12.57 -6.95
N ALA A 277 -13.51 -13.38 -6.33
CA ALA A 277 -14.82 -13.73 -6.91
C ALA A 277 -15.70 -12.49 -7.15
N LEU A 278 -15.63 -11.50 -6.26
CA LEU A 278 -16.34 -10.23 -6.40
C LEU A 278 -15.89 -9.46 -7.64
N VAL A 279 -14.58 -9.25 -7.83
CA VAL A 279 -14.05 -8.51 -8.98
C VAL A 279 -14.34 -9.26 -10.28
N GLU A 280 -14.25 -10.58 -10.28
CA GLU A 280 -14.62 -11.41 -11.43
C GLU A 280 -16.11 -11.29 -11.79
N ALA A 281 -17.00 -11.27 -10.78
CA ALA A 281 -18.43 -11.06 -10.99
C ALA A 281 -18.72 -9.66 -11.55
N LEU A 282 -18.08 -8.61 -11.01
CA LEU A 282 -18.20 -7.24 -11.52
C LEU A 282 -17.72 -7.14 -12.97
N GLY A 283 -16.57 -7.73 -13.28
CA GLY A 283 -16.03 -7.76 -14.63
C GLY A 283 -16.92 -8.52 -15.61
N GLY A 284 -17.44 -9.68 -15.22
CA GLY A 284 -18.34 -10.48 -16.05
C GLY A 284 -19.72 -9.85 -16.29
N ALA A 285 -20.18 -9.01 -15.37
CA ALA A 285 -21.44 -8.26 -15.51
C ALA A 285 -21.28 -6.92 -16.25
N SER A 286 -20.05 -6.42 -16.42
CA SER A 286 -19.79 -5.12 -17.05
C SER A 286 -20.09 -5.13 -18.55
N ARG A 287 -20.84 -4.13 -19.02
CA ARG A 287 -21.13 -3.96 -20.46
C ARG A 287 -20.00 -3.26 -21.19
N GLU A 288 -19.41 -2.27 -20.53
CA GLU A 288 -18.30 -1.43 -20.99
C GLU A 288 -16.95 -2.17 -20.87
N GLY A 289 -16.92 -3.23 -20.04
CA GLY A 289 -15.72 -3.94 -19.63
C GLY A 289 -15.17 -3.44 -18.29
N LEU A 290 -14.12 -4.08 -17.81
CA LEU A 290 -13.43 -3.75 -16.57
C LEU A 290 -11.97 -4.18 -16.70
N ALA A 291 -11.05 -3.35 -16.23
CA ALA A 291 -9.65 -3.72 -16.07
C ALA A 291 -9.36 -3.93 -14.59
N TRP A 292 -8.77 -5.08 -14.24
CA TRP A 292 -8.33 -5.37 -12.89
C TRP A 292 -6.82 -5.54 -12.84
N LEU A 293 -6.14 -4.49 -12.39
CA LEU A 293 -4.68 -4.42 -12.29
C LEU A 293 -4.24 -4.66 -10.85
N ARG A 294 -3.44 -5.69 -10.59
CA ARG A 294 -3.02 -6.02 -9.22
C ARG A 294 -1.54 -6.31 -9.12
N SER A 295 -0.98 -5.99 -7.96
CA SER A 295 0.36 -6.45 -7.61
C SER A 295 0.41 -7.05 -6.23
N GLU A 296 0.68 -8.36 -6.20
CA GLU A 296 0.74 -9.15 -4.98
C GLU A 296 2.10 -9.84 -4.83
N ALA A 297 2.46 -10.15 -3.59
CA ALA A 297 3.77 -10.72 -3.27
C ALA A 297 3.97 -12.09 -3.93
N VAL A 298 5.21 -12.35 -4.36
CA VAL A 298 5.65 -13.64 -4.89
C VAL A 298 6.91 -14.09 -4.16
N ASP A 299 7.25 -15.36 -4.29
CA ASP A 299 8.49 -15.89 -3.72
C ASP A 299 9.71 -15.11 -4.26
N GLY A 300 10.69 -14.84 -3.39
CA GLY A 300 11.93 -14.17 -3.76
C GLY A 300 11.91 -12.63 -3.67
N GLY A 301 10.91 -12.03 -3.01
CA GLY A 301 10.93 -10.61 -2.65
C GLY A 301 10.58 -9.63 -3.77
N ALA A 302 10.16 -10.13 -4.94
CA ALA A 302 9.56 -9.32 -6.01
C ALA A 302 8.02 -9.39 -5.94
N ARG A 303 7.34 -8.69 -6.86
CA ARG A 303 5.90 -8.82 -7.08
C ARG A 303 5.59 -9.00 -8.56
N TRP A 304 4.55 -9.75 -8.89
CA TRP A 304 3.97 -9.70 -10.23
C TRP A 304 3.08 -8.47 -10.35
N LEU A 305 3.03 -7.88 -11.54
CA LEU A 305 1.98 -6.96 -11.96
C LEU A 305 1.10 -7.72 -12.96
N ASP A 306 -0.06 -8.15 -12.50
CA ASP A 306 -0.99 -8.96 -13.28
C ASP A 306 -2.23 -8.14 -13.63
N LEU A 307 -2.75 -8.35 -14.84
CA LEU A 307 -3.89 -7.65 -15.40
C LEU A 307 -4.92 -8.65 -15.93
N ASP A 308 -6.14 -8.55 -15.43
CA ASP A 308 -7.32 -9.17 -16.04
C ASP A 308 -8.13 -8.10 -16.79
N LEU A 309 -8.45 -8.37 -18.05
CA LEU A 309 -9.25 -7.52 -18.91
C LEU A 309 -10.58 -8.23 -19.19
N PHE A 310 -11.64 -7.72 -18.59
CA PHE A 310 -13.01 -8.09 -18.92
C PHE A 310 -13.46 -7.18 -20.06
N LEU A 311 -13.55 -7.75 -21.26
CA LEU A 311 -13.86 -7.00 -22.47
C LEU A 311 -15.35 -7.08 -22.80
N PRO A 312 -15.91 -6.07 -23.49
CA PRO A 312 -17.28 -6.13 -23.98
C PRO A 312 -17.55 -7.43 -24.76
N GLY A 313 -18.70 -8.05 -24.49
CA GLY A 313 -19.07 -9.34 -25.09
C GLY A 313 -18.61 -10.58 -24.32
N GLY A 314 -18.10 -10.42 -23.09
CA GLY A 314 -17.86 -11.52 -22.15
C GLY A 314 -16.52 -12.24 -22.33
N ARG A 315 -15.61 -11.69 -23.16
CA ARG A 315 -14.24 -12.19 -23.26
C ARG A 315 -13.42 -11.72 -22.06
N ARG A 316 -12.60 -12.61 -21.50
CA ARG A 316 -11.62 -12.29 -20.46
C ARG A 316 -10.21 -12.62 -20.96
N ASP A 317 -9.33 -11.62 -20.95
CA ASP A 317 -7.92 -11.80 -21.25
C ASP A 317 -7.09 -11.61 -19.96
N TYR A 318 -6.09 -12.45 -19.77
CA TYR A 318 -5.13 -12.32 -18.66
C TYR A 318 -3.75 -12.00 -19.23
N VAL A 319 -3.08 -11.00 -18.65
CA VAL A 319 -1.74 -10.59 -19.03
C VAL A 319 -0.89 -10.38 -17.79
N ARG A 320 0.26 -11.03 -17.73
CA ARG A 320 1.33 -10.68 -16.79
C ARG A 320 2.16 -9.56 -17.41
N LEU A 321 2.04 -8.37 -16.85
CA LEU A 321 2.65 -7.16 -17.40
C LEU A 321 4.12 -7.02 -17.03
N ALA A 322 4.45 -7.25 -15.76
CA ALA A 322 5.79 -6.99 -15.25
C ALA A 322 6.12 -7.79 -14.00
N ARG A 323 7.42 -7.88 -13.70
CA ARG A 323 7.94 -8.12 -12.35
C ARG A 323 8.37 -6.78 -11.76
N ILE A 324 8.02 -6.49 -10.51
CA ILE A 324 8.30 -5.19 -9.88
C ILE A 324 8.92 -5.33 -8.49
N HIS A 325 9.67 -4.31 -8.08
CA HIS A 325 10.06 -4.14 -6.68
C HIS A 325 8.82 -3.87 -5.79
N PRO A 326 8.74 -4.43 -4.57
CA PRO A 326 7.62 -4.16 -3.64
C PRO A 326 7.36 -2.67 -3.34
N HIS A 327 8.41 -1.86 -3.45
CA HIS A 327 8.39 -0.41 -3.24
C HIS A 327 8.70 0.40 -4.50
N GLY A 328 8.54 -0.18 -5.70
CA GLY A 328 8.62 0.57 -6.97
C GLY A 328 10.00 1.13 -7.36
N GLU A 329 11.09 0.57 -6.82
CA GLU A 329 12.47 0.97 -7.17
C GLU A 329 12.88 0.53 -8.56
N TRP A 330 12.39 -0.63 -9.01
CA TRP A 330 12.65 -1.17 -10.33
C TRP A 330 11.41 -1.85 -10.91
N ILE A 331 11.35 -1.88 -12.24
CA ILE A 331 10.34 -2.57 -13.03
C ILE A 331 11.03 -3.39 -14.13
N GLU A 332 10.62 -4.65 -14.26
CA GLU A 332 10.98 -5.51 -15.38
C GLU A 332 9.72 -5.78 -16.20
N TRP A 333 9.57 -5.04 -17.30
CA TRP A 333 8.40 -5.14 -18.16
C TRP A 333 8.49 -6.39 -19.05
N LEU A 334 7.38 -7.13 -19.17
CA LEU A 334 7.32 -8.45 -19.82
C LEU A 334 6.31 -8.51 -20.96
N ALA A 335 5.26 -7.67 -20.93
CA ALA A 335 4.25 -7.68 -21.97
C ALA A 335 4.76 -6.99 -23.25
N ASN A 336 4.55 -7.63 -24.39
CA ASN A 336 4.71 -6.93 -25.66
C ASN A 336 3.56 -5.92 -25.80
N ALA A 337 3.90 -4.68 -26.15
CA ALA A 337 2.93 -3.66 -26.54
C ALA A 337 2.15 -4.10 -27.78
#